data_AF-A0A7K1GDX6-F1
#
_entry.id   AF-A0A7K1GDX6-F1
#
_cell.length_a   1.000
_cell.length_b   1.000
_cell.length_c   1.000
_cell.angle_alpha   90.00
_cell.angle_beta   90.00
_cell.angle_gamma   90.00
#
_symmetry.space_group_name_H-M   'P 1'
#
loop_
_entity.id
_entity.type
_entity.pdbx_description
1 polymer ?
#
loop_
_entity_poly.entity_id
_entity_poly.type
_entity_poly.pdbx_seq_one_letter_code
_entity_poly.pdbx_strand_id
1 'polypeptide(L)'
;MNAKKLMDCERTKIEKWSEFQLPNVWKLRGTIICLLIFGIMIALKFIDNEPLWLKDVLRKGLLVGLLIVTLSKEKIEDEMVTTLRFKAYTLAFIMAVMYSLIQPVADYIVNNFIYEASKHNDFSYFQVLSFMLIIQIMFFEILKRNR
;
A
#
# COMPACT_ATOMS: atom_id res chain seq x y z
N MET A 1 -34.93 6.18 -26.40
CA MET A 1 -33.77 5.38 -25.95
C MET A 1 -34.13 4.79 -24.59
N ASN A 2 -34.07 3.46 -24.41
CA ASN A 2 -34.62 2.77 -23.24
C ASN A 2 -33.68 2.94 -22.02
N ALA A 3 -34.21 3.28 -20.84
CA ALA A 3 -33.44 3.51 -19.62
C ALA A 3 -32.51 2.32 -19.27
N LYS A 4 -32.96 1.08 -19.55
CA LYS A 4 -32.13 -0.13 -19.39
C LYS A 4 -30.87 -0.10 -20.27
N LYS A 5 -31.00 0.32 -21.53
CA LYS A 5 -29.85 0.44 -22.46
C LYS A 5 -28.83 1.48 -22.01
N LEU A 6 -29.28 2.54 -21.33
CA LEU A 6 -28.38 3.55 -20.75
C LEU A 6 -27.62 2.99 -19.55
N MET A 7 -28.34 2.33 -18.61
CA MET A 7 -27.73 1.67 -17.45
C MET A 7 -26.71 0.59 -17.86
N ASP A 8 -27.03 -0.24 -18.84
CA ASP A 8 -26.14 -1.30 -19.32
C ASP A 8 -24.88 -0.72 -20.01
N CYS A 9 -25.01 0.43 -20.68
CA CYS A 9 -23.89 1.12 -21.35
C CYS A 9 -22.97 1.82 -20.34
N GLU A 10 -23.52 2.38 -19.27
CA GLU A 10 -22.74 2.94 -18.16
C GLU A 10 -22.00 1.85 -17.39
N ARG A 11 -22.67 0.72 -17.12
CA ARG A 11 -22.05 -0.44 -16.46
C ARG A 11 -20.84 -0.97 -17.22
N THR A 12 -20.96 -1.16 -18.53
CA THR A 12 -19.83 -1.62 -19.38
C THR A 12 -18.68 -0.62 -19.46
N LYS A 13 -18.96 0.69 -19.39
CA LYS A 13 -17.90 1.70 -19.29
C LYS A 13 -17.18 1.65 -17.95
N ILE A 14 -17.90 1.53 -16.84
CA ILE A 14 -17.31 1.44 -15.50
C ILE A 14 -16.47 0.16 -15.36
N GLU A 15 -16.96 -0.98 -15.89
CA GLU A 15 -16.22 -2.24 -15.92
C GLU A 15 -14.90 -2.11 -16.72
N LYS A 16 -14.90 -1.41 -17.87
CA LYS A 16 -13.67 -1.13 -18.64
C LYS A 16 -12.64 -0.29 -17.91
N TRP A 17 -13.06 0.64 -17.06
CA TRP A 17 -12.13 1.45 -16.25
C TRP A 17 -11.58 0.64 -15.05
N SER A 18 -12.39 -0.29 -14.52
CA SER A 18 -11.96 -1.26 -13.50
C SER A 18 -10.95 -2.29 -14.03
N GLU A 19 -10.88 -2.50 -15.35
CA GLU A 19 -9.91 -3.38 -16.01
C GLU A 19 -8.52 -2.75 -16.20
N PHE A 20 -8.31 -1.49 -15.81
CA PHE A 20 -6.98 -0.84 -15.82
C PHE A 20 -6.08 -1.43 -14.73
N GLN A 21 -5.70 -2.69 -14.90
CA GLN A 21 -4.82 -3.42 -14.01
C GLN A 21 -3.60 -3.89 -14.81
N LEU A 22 -2.43 -3.83 -14.18
CA LEU A 22 -1.17 -4.16 -14.83
C LEU A 22 -1.07 -5.68 -15.07
N PRO A 23 -0.41 -6.14 -16.16
CA PRO A 23 -0.28 -7.57 -16.42
C PRO A 23 0.46 -8.30 -15.28
N ASN A 24 0.12 -9.56 -15.02
CA ASN A 24 0.64 -10.37 -13.90
C ASN A 24 2.18 -10.40 -13.77
N VAL A 25 2.92 -10.18 -14.86
CA VAL A 25 4.39 -10.06 -14.87
C VAL A 25 4.88 -8.90 -13.99
N TRP A 26 4.08 -7.84 -13.87
CA TRP A 26 4.40 -6.67 -13.06
C TRP A 26 4.28 -6.92 -11.56
N LYS A 27 3.47 -7.89 -11.11
CA LYS A 27 3.39 -8.25 -9.70
C LYS A 27 4.74 -8.73 -9.20
N LEU A 28 5.34 -9.69 -9.91
CA LEU A 28 6.63 -10.26 -9.54
C LEU A 28 7.74 -9.20 -9.61
N ARG A 29 7.77 -8.40 -10.69
CA ARG A 29 8.76 -7.33 -10.85
C ARG A 29 8.62 -6.27 -9.76
N GLY A 30 7.39 -5.86 -9.44
CA GLY A 30 7.09 -4.90 -8.37
C GLY A 30 7.56 -5.40 -7.00
N THR A 31 7.30 -6.67 -6.67
CA THR A 31 7.75 -7.26 -5.41
C THR A 31 9.27 -7.30 -5.31
N ILE A 32 9.98 -7.68 -6.39
CA ILE A 32 11.44 -7.67 -6.43
C ILE A 32 11.99 -6.25 -6.26
N ILE A 33 11.41 -5.26 -6.94
CA ILE A 33 11.81 -3.85 -6.82
C ILE A 33 11.62 -3.37 -5.37
N CYS A 34 10.47 -3.65 -4.75
CA CYS A 34 10.22 -3.29 -3.35
C CYS A 34 11.24 -3.90 -2.39
N LEU A 35 11.54 -5.20 -2.54
CA LEU A 35 12.53 -5.88 -1.70
C LEU A 35 13.94 -5.31 -1.88
N LEU A 36 14.31 -5.00 -3.12
CA LEU A 36 15.61 -4.38 -3.42
C LEU A 36 15.72 -2.98 -2.80
N ILE A 37 14.69 -2.14 -2.96
CA ILE A 37 14.64 -0.80 -2.35
C ILE A 37 14.71 -0.89 -0.82
N PHE A 38 13.97 -1.83 -0.22
CA PHE A 38 13.99 -2.07 1.21
C PHE A 38 15.38 -2.52 1.70
N GLY A 39 16.06 -3.40 0.96
CA GLY A 39 17.44 -3.80 1.25
C GLY A 39 18.42 -2.63 1.19
N ILE A 40 18.30 -1.75 0.19
CA ILE A 40 19.12 -0.53 0.09
C ILE A 40 18.86 0.41 1.27
N MET A 41 17.60 0.58 1.70
CA MET A 41 17.27 1.39 2.88
C MET A 41 17.96 0.88 4.15
N ILE A 42 18.00 -0.44 4.34
CA ILE A 42 18.69 -1.06 5.48
C ILE A 42 20.20 -0.84 5.36
N ALA A 43 20.79 -1.06 4.18
CA ALA A 43 22.22 -0.88 3.95
C ALA A 43 22.66 0.57 4.18
N LEU A 44 21.87 1.55 3.75
CA LEU A 44 22.14 2.98 3.99
C LEU A 44 22.15 3.34 5.47
N LYS A 45 21.38 2.64 6.32
CA LYS A 45 21.40 2.86 7.77
C LYS A 45 22.76 2.52 8.40
N PHE A 46 23.57 1.68 7.76
CA PHE A 46 24.92 1.34 8.23
C PHE A 46 26.00 2.30 7.71
N ILE A 47 25.65 3.24 6.82
CA ILE A 47 26.59 4.22 6.24
C ILE A 47 26.22 5.59 6.80
N ASP A 48 27.10 6.19 7.62
CA ASP A 48 26.86 7.49 8.27
C ASP A 48 26.73 8.67 7.27
N ASN A 49 27.14 8.49 6.02
CA ASN A 49 27.03 9.48 4.95
C ASN A 49 25.66 9.40 4.26
N GLU A 50 24.64 9.97 4.90
CA GLU A 50 23.26 9.93 4.42
C GLU A 50 22.87 11.19 3.59
N PRO A 51 22.90 11.13 2.24
CA PRO A 51 22.32 12.18 1.44
C PRO A 51 20.79 12.25 1.64
N LEU A 52 20.30 13.41 2.10
CA LEU A 52 18.87 13.64 2.37
C LEU A 52 17.97 13.33 1.16
N TRP A 53 18.44 13.69 -0.05
CA TRP A 53 17.72 13.47 -1.30
C TRP A 53 17.54 11.99 -1.64
N LEU A 54 18.52 11.14 -1.29
CA LEU A 54 18.48 9.72 -1.58
C LEU A 54 17.39 9.01 -0.77
N LYS A 55 17.22 9.39 0.50
CA LYS A 55 16.15 8.87 1.37
C LYS A 55 14.76 9.16 0.82
N ASP A 56 14.53 10.39 0.36
CA ASP A 56 13.23 10.78 -0.21
C ASP A 56 12.94 10.08 -1.54
N VAL A 57 13.95 9.91 -2.40
CA VAL A 57 13.83 9.12 -3.63
C VAL A 57 13.50 7.66 -3.32
N LEU A 58 14.16 7.06 -2.32
CA LEU A 58 13.90 5.69 -1.88
C LEU A 58 12.48 5.53 -1.33
N ARG A 59 12.01 6.45 -0.48
CA ARG A 59 10.64 6.44 0.06
C ARG A 59 9.59 6.52 -1.06
N LYS A 60 9.75 7.46 -1.99
CA LYS A 60 8.84 7.59 -3.14
C LYS A 60 8.90 6.37 -4.06
N GLY A 61 10.10 5.85 -4.32
CA GLY A 61 10.31 4.63 -5.11
C GLY A 61 9.63 3.41 -4.49
N LEU A 62 9.73 3.25 -3.16
CA LEU A 62 9.07 2.16 -2.44
C LEU A 62 7.55 2.27 -2.52
N LEU A 63 6.99 3.47 -2.38
CA LEU A 63 5.55 3.71 -2.54
C LEU A 63 5.07 3.34 -3.94
N VAL A 64 5.79 3.78 -4.98
CA VAL A 64 5.46 3.43 -6.37
C VAL A 64 5.56 1.93 -6.60
N GLY A 65 6.59 1.28 -6.06
CA GLY A 65 6.76 -0.18 -6.13
C GLY A 65 5.59 -0.91 -5.48
N LEU A 66 5.21 -0.53 -4.26
CA LEU A 66 4.07 -1.10 -3.56
C LEU A 66 2.78 -0.90 -4.36
N LEU A 67 2.54 0.31 -4.87
CA LEU A 67 1.37 0.61 -5.67
C LEU A 67 1.29 -0.28 -6.92
N ILE A 68 2.40 -0.49 -7.64
CA ILE A 68 2.48 -1.41 -8.78
C ILE A 68 2.09 -2.84 -8.38
N VAL A 69 2.57 -3.31 -7.22
CA VAL A 69 2.19 -4.64 -6.69
C VAL A 69 0.69 -4.70 -6.41
N THR A 70 0.11 -3.67 -5.79
CA THR A 70 -1.33 -3.63 -5.46
C THR A 70 -2.23 -3.57 -6.70
N LEU A 71 -1.75 -2.98 -7.80
CA LEU A 71 -2.50 -2.79 -9.04
C LEU A 71 -2.31 -3.93 -10.06
N SER A 72 -1.35 -4.83 -9.83
CA SER A 72 -1.07 -5.92 -10.75
C SER A 72 -2.16 -7.00 -10.72
N LYS A 73 -2.51 -7.53 -11.90
CA LYS A 73 -3.42 -8.66 -12.09
C LYS A 73 -2.90 -9.94 -11.46
N GLU A 74 -3.82 -10.77 -10.99
CA GLU A 74 -3.56 -12.17 -10.65
C GLU A 74 -3.54 -13.04 -11.92
N LYS A 75 -2.97 -14.24 -11.81
CA LYS A 75 -2.92 -15.23 -12.92
C LYS A 75 -4.32 -15.67 -13.39
N ILE A 76 -5.29 -15.71 -12.48
CA ILE A 76 -6.69 -16.02 -12.76
C ILE A 76 -7.52 -14.88 -12.14
N GLU A 77 -8.23 -14.15 -12.98
CA GLU A 77 -9.02 -12.99 -12.58
C GLU A 77 -10.50 -13.35 -12.64
N ASP A 78 -11.06 -13.69 -11.49
CA ASP A 78 -12.50 -13.96 -11.31
C ASP A 78 -13.17 -12.81 -10.56
N GLU A 79 -14.49 -12.67 -10.69
CA GLU A 79 -15.30 -11.68 -9.94
C GLU A 79 -15.06 -11.74 -8.42
N MET A 80 -14.75 -12.93 -7.90
CA MET A 80 -14.44 -13.10 -6.49
C MET A 80 -13.09 -12.50 -6.11
N VAL A 81 -12.06 -12.56 -6.97
CA VAL A 81 -10.75 -11.92 -6.72
C VAL A 81 -10.92 -10.42 -6.65
N THR A 82 -11.73 -9.86 -7.56
CA THR A 82 -12.09 -8.44 -7.57
C THR A 82 -12.80 -8.05 -6.26
N THR A 83 -13.79 -8.83 -5.83
CA THR A 83 -14.49 -8.62 -4.56
C THR A 83 -13.53 -8.70 -3.36
N LEU A 84 -12.59 -9.64 -3.39
CA LEU A 84 -11.60 -9.83 -2.33
C LEU A 84 -10.67 -8.62 -2.20
N ARG A 85 -10.23 -8.07 -3.33
CA ARG A 85 -9.41 -6.84 -3.36
C ARG A 85 -10.15 -5.67 -2.75
N PHE A 86 -11.40 -5.45 -3.14
CA PHE A 86 -12.20 -4.38 -2.55
C PHE A 86 -12.32 -4.53 -1.02
N LYS A 87 -12.59 -5.74 -0.53
CA LYS A 87 -12.60 -6.01 0.92
C LYS A 87 -11.25 -5.72 1.60
N ALA A 88 -10.14 -6.12 0.97
CA ALA A 88 -8.80 -5.86 1.49
C ALA A 88 -8.48 -4.35 1.51
N TYR A 89 -8.87 -3.58 0.49
CA TYR A 89 -8.73 -2.12 0.48
C TYR A 89 -9.55 -1.46 1.59
N THR A 90 -10.79 -1.89 1.79
CA THR A 90 -11.65 -1.38 2.87
C THR A 90 -11.02 -1.63 4.24
N LEU A 91 -10.53 -2.85 4.49
CA LEU A 91 -9.85 -3.18 5.75
C LEU A 91 -8.57 -2.36 5.94
N ALA A 92 -7.74 -2.24 4.89
CA ALA A 92 -6.50 -1.48 4.94
C ALA A 92 -6.73 0.00 5.22
N PHE A 93 -7.76 0.60 4.62
CA PHE A 93 -8.15 1.98 4.88
C PHE A 93 -8.56 2.18 6.35
N ILE A 94 -9.44 1.31 6.87
CA ILE A 94 -9.89 1.39 8.27
C ILE A 94 -8.69 1.26 9.22
N MET A 95 -7.82 0.29 8.98
CA MET A 95 -6.61 0.08 9.79
C MET A 95 -5.65 1.27 9.71
N ALA A 96 -5.47 1.88 8.54
CA ALA A 96 -4.60 3.05 8.37
C ALA A 96 -5.15 4.28 9.11
N VAL A 97 -6.47 4.51 9.06
CA VAL A 97 -7.12 5.58 9.83
C VAL A 97 -6.94 5.35 11.32
N MET A 98 -7.23 4.14 11.83
CA MET A 98 -7.01 3.81 13.25
C MET A 98 -5.54 4.00 13.65
N TYR A 99 -4.62 3.52 12.83
CA TYR A 99 -3.18 3.69 13.06
C TYR A 99 -2.79 5.16 13.17
N SER A 100 -3.31 6.02 12.29
CA SER A 100 -3.03 7.47 12.31
C SER A 100 -3.53 8.18 13.57
N LEU A 101 -4.60 7.68 14.19
CA LEU A 101 -5.13 8.21 15.45
C LEU A 101 -4.38 7.67 16.67
N ILE A 102 -3.95 6.40 16.62
CA ILE A 102 -3.27 5.72 17.74
C ILE A 102 -1.81 6.14 17.85
N GLN A 103 -1.10 6.29 16.73
CA GLN A 103 0.33 6.63 16.70
C GLN A 103 0.71 7.87 17.54
N PRO A 104 0.06 9.05 17.40
CA PRO A 104 0.44 10.23 18.20
C PRO A 104 0.16 10.03 19.71
N VAL A 105 -0.87 9.26 20.05
CA VAL A 105 -1.17 8.92 21.46
C VAL A 105 -0.08 7.99 22.01
N ALA A 106 0.35 7.01 21.23
CA ALA A 106 1.46 6.14 21.59
C ALA A 106 2.77 6.92 21.79
N ASP A 107 3.08 7.84 20.88
CA ASP A 107 4.26 8.71 20.98
C ASP A 107 4.22 9.59 22.24
N TYR A 108 3.06 10.15 22.58
CA TYR A 108 2.87 10.91 23.82
C TYR A 108 3.12 10.07 25.07
N ILE A 109 2.59 8.84 25.13
CA ILE A 109 2.78 7.94 26.27
C ILE A 109 4.25 7.56 26.43
N VAL A 110 4.93 7.20 25.33
CA VAL A 110 6.34 6.79 25.35
C VAL A 110 7.24 7.94 25.82
N ASN A 111 7.00 9.16 25.34
CA ASN A 111 7.77 10.35 25.69
C ASN A 111 7.62 10.74 27.17
N ASN A 112 6.45 10.51 27.77
CA ASN A 112 6.20 10.91 29.16
C ASN A 112 6.61 9.84 30.20
N PHE A 113 6.64 8.56 29.82
CA PHE A 113 6.84 7.46 30.78
C PHE A 113 8.11 6.63 30.60
N ILE A 114 8.72 6.60 29.40
CA ILE A 114 9.78 5.62 29.08
C ILE A 114 11.14 6.28 28.79
N TYR A 115 11.20 7.38 28.02
CA TYR A 115 12.45 8.12 27.75
C TYR A 115 12.17 9.61 27.47
N GLU A 116 12.97 10.52 28.03
CA GLU A 116 13.16 11.88 27.45
C GLU A 116 13.98 11.73 26.15
N ALA A 117 13.34 11.28 25.07
CA ALA A 117 14.02 11.11 23.79
C ALA A 117 13.62 12.19 22.78
N SER A 118 14.60 13.05 22.54
CA SER A 118 14.82 13.88 21.37
C SER A 118 14.28 13.32 20.03
N LYS A 119 13.83 14.28 19.21
CA LYS A 119 13.17 14.24 17.89
C LYS A 119 11.67 13.95 17.95
N HIS A 120 10.90 15.01 17.71
CA HIS A 120 9.58 14.90 17.11
C HIS A 120 9.70 13.97 15.90
N ASN A 121 9.17 12.75 16.03
CA ASN A 121 8.91 11.91 14.87
C ASN A 121 7.78 12.59 14.13
N ASP A 122 8.13 13.41 13.14
CA ASP A 122 7.13 13.96 12.24
C ASP A 122 6.41 12.79 11.57
N PHE A 123 5.12 12.68 11.89
CA PHE A 123 4.22 11.68 11.34
C PHE A 123 4.22 11.82 9.81
N SER A 124 4.94 10.93 9.14
CA SER A 124 5.22 11.08 7.71
C SER A 124 4.10 10.47 6.87
N TYR A 125 3.64 11.17 5.83
CA TYR A 125 2.68 10.64 4.86
C TYR A 125 3.16 9.30 4.25
N PHE A 126 4.47 9.13 4.09
CA PHE A 126 5.08 7.91 3.58
C PHE A 126 4.71 6.71 4.46
N GLN A 127 4.79 6.86 5.78
CA GLN A 127 4.53 5.81 6.75
C GLN A 127 3.07 5.32 6.68
N VAL A 128 2.11 6.25 6.60
CA VAL A 128 0.68 5.92 6.50
C VAL A 128 0.37 5.20 5.20
N LEU A 129 0.84 5.75 4.08
CA LEU A 129 0.57 5.18 2.76
C LEU A 129 1.25 3.83 2.57
N SER A 130 2.51 3.69 3.00
CA SER A 130 3.21 2.41 2.94
C SER A 130 2.53 1.37 3.83
N PHE A 131 2.10 1.77 5.04
CA PHE A 131 1.36 0.89 5.94
C PHE A 131 0.04 0.42 5.31
N MET A 132 -0.75 1.35 4.76
CA MET A 132 -2.01 1.02 4.08
C MET A 132 -1.79 0.02 2.94
N LEU A 133 -0.80 0.25 2.07
CA LEU A 133 -0.52 -0.65 0.94
C LEU A 133 -0.03 -2.02 1.41
N ILE A 134 0.85 -2.08 2.42
CA ILE A 134 1.35 -3.35 2.97
C ILE A 134 0.19 -4.15 3.59
N ILE A 135 -0.65 -3.49 4.40
CA ILE A 135 -1.82 -4.13 5.02
C ILE A 135 -2.78 -4.64 3.95
N GLN A 136 -3.03 -3.86 2.90
CA GLN A 136 -3.88 -4.28 1.78
C GLN A 136 -3.33 -5.54 1.09
N ILE A 137 -2.03 -5.58 0.77
CA ILE A 137 -1.38 -6.75 0.16
C ILE A 137 -1.49 -7.95 1.10
N MET A 138 -1.17 -7.76 2.38
CA MET A 138 -1.19 -8.82 3.38
C MET A 138 -2.57 -9.44 3.53
N PHE A 139 -3.62 -8.63 3.73
CA PHE A 139 -4.98 -9.14 3.84
C PHE A 139 -5.46 -9.79 2.54
N PHE A 140 -5.10 -9.22 1.39
CA PHE A 140 -5.43 -9.83 0.11
C PHE A 140 -4.83 -11.24 -0.03
N GLU A 141 -3.56 -11.42 0.34
CA GLU A 141 -2.89 -12.73 0.29
C GLU A 141 -3.43 -13.71 1.34
N ILE A 142 -3.69 -13.26 2.57
CA ILE A 142 -4.29 -14.09 3.62
C ILE A 142 -5.68 -14.58 3.20
N LEU A 143 -6.54 -13.67 2.74
CA LEU A 143 -7.89 -14.02 2.32
C LEU A 143 -7.89 -14.89 1.06
N LYS A 144 -6.86 -14.77 0.21
CA LYS A 144 -6.66 -15.63 -0.96
C LYS A 144 -6.20 -17.04 -0.56
N ARG A 145 -5.34 -17.16 0.46
CA ARG A 145 -4.79 -18.44 0.93
C ARG A 145 -5.77 -19.23 1.80
N ASN A 146 -6.64 -18.54 2.54
CA ASN A 146 -7.64 -19.18 3.41
C ASN A 146 -8.90 -19.66 2.66
N ARG A 147 -8.77 -19.87 1.35
CA ARG A 147 -9.76 -20.39 0.42
C ARG A 147 -9.07 -21.43 -0.47
#